data_AF-A0A177JI34-F1
#
_entry.id   AF-A0A177JI34-F1
#
_cell.length_a   1.000
_cell.length_b   1.000
_cell.length_c   1.000
_cell.angle_alpha   90.00
_cell.angle_beta   90.00
_cell.angle_gamma   90.00
#
_symmetry.space_group_name_H-M   'P 1'
#
loop_
_entity.id
_entity.type
_entity.pdbx_description
1 polymer ?
#
loop_
_entity_poly.entity_id
_entity_poly.type
_entity_poly.pdbx_seq_one_letter_code
_entity_poly.pdbx_strand_id
1 'polypeptide(L)'
;MAWTERHALAWADSFDIPADALVFDKRGRLRSGDYDLTHCKDAIGAPISRRALLEEPEQLLAWLGGERAGAGPDSRWETIQAIETWSRASTALPPAPPLLMAARLSSLWRRHAPLGRGDVVASLLIGDRWSMGRQPGSQGGLVALGMRHNGGRWKTASGEEAEHLWLGAIRAGAMAHLELENRLRAFAMRVRHVLVRRRRSGQLGELMAFAMERPLINSSDVAQRTGLTHAGAIKLLSIAHDEGLLIETTGQASYRRYAIPLSEPQSATLVEQQRSQPMFAEPLGEVEAKNHPFQEPF
;
A
#
# COMPACT_ATOMS: atom_id res chain seq x y z
N MET A 1 2.19 -0.42 -5.51
CA MET A 1 2.34 -0.95 -4.14
C MET A 1 2.84 0.13 -3.18
N ALA A 2 4.05 0.68 -3.33
CA ALA A 2 4.60 1.71 -2.43
C ALA A 2 3.68 2.93 -2.19
N TRP A 3 3.00 3.42 -3.24
CA TRP A 3 2.06 4.54 -3.15
C TRP A 3 0.85 4.22 -2.26
N THR A 4 0.17 3.10 -2.53
CA THR A 4 -1.03 2.68 -1.82
C THR A 4 -0.77 2.46 -0.33
N GLU A 5 0.37 1.85 -0.01
CA GLU A 5 0.82 1.67 1.37
C GLU A 5 1.11 3.01 2.07
N ARG A 6 1.81 3.93 1.39
CA ARG A 6 2.11 5.27 1.93
C ARG A 6 0.83 6.05 2.23
N HIS A 7 -0.14 6.02 1.32
CA HIS A 7 -1.44 6.65 1.53
C HIS A 7 -2.21 6.03 2.70
N ALA A 8 -2.10 4.72 2.91
CA ALA A 8 -2.72 4.07 4.06
C ALA A 8 -2.05 4.47 5.39
N LEU A 9 -0.73 4.65 5.40
CA LEU A 9 0.00 5.17 6.55
C LEU A 9 -0.39 6.62 6.87
N ALA A 10 -0.55 7.47 5.85
CA ALA A 10 -0.98 8.86 6.06
C ALA A 10 -2.40 8.94 6.60
N TRP A 11 -3.32 8.13 6.04
CA TRP A 11 -4.67 7.99 6.56
C TRP A 11 -4.69 7.57 8.04
N ALA A 12 -3.75 6.70 8.46
CA ALA A 12 -3.68 6.26 9.86
C ALA A 12 -3.41 7.44 10.82
N ASP A 13 -2.62 8.42 10.38
CA ASP A 13 -2.33 9.67 11.11
C ASP A 13 -3.38 10.78 10.88
N SER A 14 -4.51 10.43 10.26
CA SER A 14 -5.57 11.39 9.87
C SER A 14 -5.07 12.47 8.90
N PHE A 15 -4.02 12.15 8.15
CA PHE A 15 -3.49 12.99 7.09
C PHE A 15 -4.02 12.49 5.74
N ASP A 16 -4.32 13.43 4.84
CA ASP A 16 -4.61 13.09 3.45
C ASP A 16 -3.46 13.59 2.57
N ILE A 17 -2.93 12.70 1.74
CA ILE A 17 -1.84 13.05 0.82
C ILE A 17 -2.51 13.52 -0.46
N PRO A 18 -2.49 14.81 -0.79
CA PRO A 18 -3.06 15.24 -2.04
C PRO A 18 -2.22 14.64 -3.17
N ALA A 19 -2.88 14.22 -4.26
CA ALA A 19 -2.24 13.45 -5.32
C ALA A 19 -1.04 14.20 -5.96
N ASP A 20 -1.00 15.52 -5.83
CA ASP A 20 0.06 16.40 -6.32
C ASP A 20 1.25 16.60 -5.37
N ALA A 21 1.19 16.12 -4.12
CA ALA A 21 2.31 16.15 -3.18
C ALA A 21 3.42 15.12 -3.50
N LEU A 22 3.26 14.34 -4.56
CA LEU A 22 4.21 13.31 -4.97
C LEU A 22 5.31 13.88 -5.85
N VAL A 23 6.55 13.65 -5.43
CA VAL A 23 7.75 13.97 -6.21
C VAL A 23 8.59 12.70 -6.33
N PHE A 24 8.85 12.25 -7.53
CA PHE A 24 9.84 11.20 -7.74
C PHE A 24 11.22 11.81 -7.85
N ASP A 25 12.20 11.25 -7.14
CA ASP A 25 13.58 11.68 -7.34
C ASP A 25 14.16 11.15 -8.66
N LYS A 26 15.36 11.63 -9.01
CA LYS A 26 16.08 11.22 -10.24
C LYS A 26 16.36 9.71 -10.31
N ARG A 27 16.25 8.97 -9.19
CA ARG A 27 16.45 7.52 -9.10
C ARG A 27 15.14 6.74 -9.11
N GLY A 28 14.00 7.42 -9.33
CA GLY A 28 12.69 6.80 -9.39
C GLY A 28 12.11 6.43 -8.02
N ARG A 29 12.70 6.90 -6.91
CA ARG A 29 12.12 6.70 -5.59
C ARG A 29 10.99 7.70 -5.38
N LEU A 30 9.85 7.19 -4.91
CA LEU A 30 8.72 8.03 -4.52
C LEU A 30 9.09 8.82 -3.27
N ARG A 31 9.15 10.14 -3.38
CA ARG A 31 9.17 11.07 -2.25
C ARG A 31 7.82 11.76 -2.18
N SER A 32 7.44 12.10 -0.96
CA SER A 32 6.33 13.01 -0.72
C SER A 32 6.86 14.35 -0.23
N GLY A 33 6.02 15.39 -0.34
CA GLY A 33 6.27 16.71 0.22
C GLY A 33 6.59 16.66 1.72
N ASP A 34 7.05 17.77 2.28
CA ASP A 34 7.55 17.82 3.66
C ASP A 34 6.49 17.53 4.74
N TYR A 35 5.21 17.48 4.38
CA TYR A 35 4.08 17.40 5.31
C TYR A 35 3.37 16.03 5.37
N ASP A 36 3.83 15.02 4.65
CA ASP A 36 3.03 13.83 4.33
C ASP A 36 2.91 12.79 5.47
N LEU A 37 3.92 12.65 6.34
CA LEU A 37 3.96 11.63 7.41
C LEU A 37 4.79 12.05 8.63
N THR A 38 4.64 13.30 9.06
CA THR A 38 5.48 13.97 10.09
C THR A 38 6.98 13.68 9.90
N HIS A 39 7.53 12.61 10.50
CA HIS A 39 8.94 12.19 10.42
C HIS A 39 9.16 10.79 9.80
N CYS A 40 8.15 9.91 9.79
CA CYS A 40 8.35 8.48 9.47
C CYS A 40 8.38 8.14 7.97
N LYS A 41 8.31 9.14 7.08
CA LYS A 41 8.27 8.91 5.62
C LYS A 41 9.47 8.15 5.08
N ASP A 42 10.65 8.37 5.68
CA ASP A 42 11.92 7.79 5.27
C ASP A 42 12.06 6.33 5.71
N ALA A 43 11.27 5.88 6.69
CA ALA A 43 11.22 4.49 7.14
C ALA A 43 10.56 3.54 6.11
N ILE A 44 9.68 4.07 5.25
CA ILE A 44 8.95 3.29 4.25
C ILE A 44 9.92 2.73 3.21
N GLY A 45 9.99 1.41 3.12
CA GLY A 45 10.91 0.67 2.25
C GLY A 45 12.37 0.67 2.75
N ALA A 46 12.69 1.40 3.82
CA ALA A 46 14.04 1.43 4.38
C ALA A 46 14.32 0.18 5.22
N PRO A 47 15.50 -0.45 5.06
CA PRO A 47 15.84 -1.63 5.84
C PRO A 47 16.17 -1.28 7.29
N ILE A 48 15.74 -2.14 8.21
CA ILE A 48 16.15 -2.17 9.61
C ILE A 48 16.17 -3.63 10.11
N SER A 49 17.20 -3.99 10.88
CA SER A 49 17.38 -5.34 11.42
C SER A 49 16.40 -5.61 12.58
N ARG A 50 16.15 -6.89 12.92
CA ARG A 50 15.30 -7.23 14.08
C ARG A 50 15.92 -6.77 15.39
N ARG A 51 17.25 -6.93 15.48
CA ARG A 51 18.05 -6.42 16.58
C ARG A 51 17.87 -4.91 16.71
N ALA A 52 18.08 -4.15 15.64
CA ALA A 52 17.96 -2.70 15.68
C ALA A 52 16.54 -2.22 16.07
N LEU A 53 15.49 -2.94 15.64
CA LEU A 53 14.11 -2.62 16.02
C LEU A 53 13.84 -2.75 17.53
N LEU A 54 14.56 -3.60 18.27
CA LEU A 54 14.27 -3.87 19.68
C LEU A 54 15.38 -3.44 20.62
N GLU A 55 16.64 -3.55 20.22
CA GLU A 55 17.80 -3.44 21.11
C GLU A 55 18.61 -2.17 20.88
N GLU A 56 18.34 -1.40 19.81
CA GLU A 56 19.17 -0.25 19.43
C GLU A 56 18.30 1.02 19.28
N PRO A 57 17.90 1.66 20.40
CA PRO A 57 16.98 2.80 20.44
C PRO A 57 17.37 3.94 19.50
N GLU A 58 18.67 4.27 19.41
CA GLU A 58 19.15 5.32 18.52
C GLU A 58 18.94 4.99 17.05
N GLN A 59 19.22 3.74 16.65
CA GLN A 59 19.00 3.29 15.28
C GLN A 59 17.51 3.22 14.94
N LEU A 60 16.67 2.81 15.88
CA LEU A 60 15.22 2.84 15.72
C LEU A 60 14.71 4.27 15.53
N LEU A 61 15.16 5.22 16.35
CA LEU A 61 14.79 6.64 16.24
C LEU A 61 15.25 7.25 14.91
N ALA A 62 16.49 6.97 14.50
CA ALA A 62 17.03 7.41 13.21
C ALA A 62 16.23 6.84 12.04
N TRP A 63 15.87 5.55 12.08
CA TRP A 63 15.05 4.90 11.05
C TRP A 63 13.65 5.50 10.95
N LEU A 64 13.04 5.87 12.08
CA LEU A 64 11.74 6.56 12.14
C LEU A 64 11.81 8.03 11.73
N GLY A 65 12.98 8.56 11.41
CA GLY A 65 13.18 9.94 10.94
C GLY A 65 13.16 11.00 12.05
N GLY A 66 13.36 10.61 13.31
CA GLY A 66 13.35 11.50 14.48
C GLY A 66 14.51 12.48 14.58
N GLU A 67 15.35 12.61 13.55
CA GLU A 67 16.51 13.51 13.51
C GLU A 67 16.20 14.91 12.94
N ARG A 68 14.99 15.17 12.43
CA ARG A 68 14.71 16.42 11.70
C ARG A 68 13.98 17.50 12.53
N ALA A 69 14.74 18.58 12.76
CA ALA A 69 14.43 20.01 12.94
C ALA A 69 13.41 20.43 14.03
N GLY A 70 13.93 20.84 15.19
CA GLY A 70 13.24 21.71 16.15
C GLY A 70 13.30 21.26 17.61
N ALA A 71 13.66 19.99 17.84
CA ALA A 71 13.74 19.40 19.18
C ALA A 71 15.15 19.62 19.75
N GLY A 72 15.26 20.32 20.90
CA GLY A 72 16.55 20.53 21.57
C GLY A 72 17.20 19.23 22.05
N PRO A 73 18.50 19.22 22.41
CA PRO A 73 19.22 18.02 22.86
C PRO A 73 18.50 17.23 23.96
N ASP A 74 17.86 17.93 24.90
CA ASP A 74 17.13 17.33 26.02
C ASP A 74 15.92 16.49 25.55
N SER A 75 15.20 16.96 24.54
CA SER A 75 14.04 16.23 23.98
C SER A 75 14.43 14.95 23.25
N ARG A 76 15.63 14.89 22.64
CA ARG A 76 16.14 13.68 22.00
C ARG A 76 16.47 12.62 23.04
N TRP A 77 17.15 13.02 24.12
CA TRP A 77 17.50 12.12 25.21
C TRP A 77 16.25 11.51 25.87
N GLU A 78 15.24 12.33 26.17
CA GLU A 78 13.95 11.86 26.69
C GLU A 78 13.26 10.86 25.75
N THR A 79 13.29 11.14 24.44
CA THR A 79 12.75 10.22 23.43
C THR A 79 13.48 8.88 23.43
N ILE A 80 14.81 8.89 23.49
CA ILE A 80 15.63 7.67 23.56
C ILE A 80 15.28 6.87 24.82
N GLN A 81 15.17 7.51 25.98
CA GLN A 81 14.78 6.84 27.23
C GLN A 81 13.36 6.24 27.17
N ALA A 82 12.42 6.93 26.50
CA ALA A 82 11.08 6.41 26.28
C ALA A 82 11.11 5.16 25.37
N ILE A 83 11.94 5.18 24.32
CA ILE A 83 12.16 4.02 23.44
C ILE A 83 12.82 2.86 24.19
N GLU A 84 13.83 3.12 25.04
CA GLU A 84 14.44 2.11 25.91
C GLU A 84 13.43 1.47 26.85
N THR A 85 12.50 2.25 27.36
CA THR A 85 11.43 1.76 28.24
C THR A 85 10.45 0.86 27.47
N TRP A 86 10.07 1.26 26.25
CA TRP A 86 9.29 0.39 25.36
C TRP A 86 10.07 -0.89 24.98
N SER A 87 11.35 -0.78 24.67
CA SER A 87 12.23 -1.91 24.33
C SER A 87 12.28 -2.93 25.46
N ARG A 88 12.51 -2.48 26.71
CA ARG A 88 12.46 -3.37 27.89
C ARG A 88 11.09 -4.00 28.10
N ALA A 89 10.00 -3.28 27.86
CA ALA A 89 8.66 -3.86 27.94
C ALA A 89 8.41 -4.91 26.83
N SER A 90 9.04 -4.74 25.67
CA SER A 90 8.92 -5.68 24.55
C SER A 90 9.53 -7.05 24.86
N THR A 91 10.61 -7.11 25.65
CA THR A 91 11.25 -8.36 26.04
C THR A 91 10.43 -9.14 27.07
N ALA A 92 9.52 -8.47 27.79
CA ALA A 92 8.60 -9.10 28.73
C ALA A 92 7.33 -9.66 28.07
N LEU A 93 7.14 -9.45 26.75
CA LEU A 93 5.99 -10.00 26.05
C LEU A 93 6.06 -11.54 26.00
N PRO A 94 4.94 -12.26 26.18
CA PRO A 94 4.93 -13.70 26.03
C PRO A 94 5.37 -14.10 24.61
N PRO A 95 6.09 -15.22 24.46
CA PRO A 95 6.52 -15.69 23.15
C PRO A 95 5.30 -15.91 22.23
N ALA A 96 5.45 -15.55 20.97
CA ALA A 96 4.40 -15.71 19.97
C ALA A 96 5.02 -15.88 18.57
N PRO A 97 4.30 -16.51 17.63
CA PRO A 97 4.67 -16.49 16.22
C PRO A 97 4.91 -15.06 15.70
N PRO A 98 5.79 -14.85 14.72
CA PRO A 98 6.17 -13.50 14.28
C PRO A 98 5.00 -12.59 13.87
N LEU A 99 3.94 -13.17 13.29
CA LEU A 99 2.74 -12.41 12.88
C LEU A 99 1.95 -11.86 14.08
N LEU A 100 1.88 -12.63 15.18
CA LEU A 100 1.22 -12.19 16.41
C LEU A 100 2.12 -11.28 17.23
N MET A 101 3.43 -11.57 17.27
CA MET A 101 4.41 -10.69 17.94
C MET A 101 4.41 -9.30 17.32
N ALA A 102 4.26 -9.17 16.01
CA ALA A 102 4.12 -7.88 15.33
C ALA A 102 2.94 -7.05 15.87
N ALA A 103 1.78 -7.69 16.08
CA ALA A 103 0.61 -7.03 16.66
C ALA A 103 0.88 -6.53 18.09
N ARG A 104 1.56 -7.36 18.90
CA ARG A 104 1.94 -7.03 20.28
C ARG A 104 2.90 -5.86 20.35
N LEU A 105 3.97 -5.88 19.54
CA LEU A 105 4.94 -4.79 19.45
C LEU A 105 4.29 -3.49 19.01
N SER A 106 3.41 -3.56 18.00
CA SER A 106 2.65 -2.42 17.51
C SER A 106 1.72 -1.83 18.59
N SER A 107 0.92 -2.67 19.26
CA SER A 107 0.04 -2.25 20.35
C SER A 107 0.82 -1.69 21.53
N LEU A 108 1.94 -2.32 21.89
CA LEU A 108 2.83 -1.86 22.96
C LEU A 108 3.43 -0.48 22.64
N TRP A 109 3.89 -0.26 21.41
CA TRP A 109 4.40 1.05 21.00
C TRP A 109 3.35 2.14 21.18
N ARG A 110 2.10 1.91 20.73
CA ARG A 110 1.01 2.89 20.89
C ARG A 110 0.71 3.22 22.35
N ARG A 111 0.89 2.27 23.28
CA ARG A 111 0.67 2.52 24.72
C ARG A 111 1.78 3.34 25.35
N HIS A 112 3.03 3.14 24.92
CA HIS A 112 4.17 3.91 25.42
C HIS A 112 4.28 5.30 24.77
N ALA A 113 3.83 5.41 23.50
CA ALA A 113 3.88 6.62 22.68
C ALA A 113 5.20 7.42 22.80
N PRO A 114 6.38 6.81 22.48
CA PRO A 114 7.67 7.47 22.71
C PRO A 114 7.88 8.77 21.94
N LEU A 115 7.18 8.97 20.81
CA LEU A 115 7.34 10.14 19.95
C LEU A 115 6.29 11.24 20.20
N GLY A 116 5.20 10.91 20.88
CA GLY A 116 3.96 11.68 20.92
C GLY A 116 3.27 11.73 19.54
N ARG A 117 3.73 12.64 18.67
CA ARG A 117 3.19 12.78 17.31
C ARG A 117 3.84 11.76 16.38
N GLY A 118 3.01 11.04 15.60
CA GLY A 118 3.48 10.02 14.64
C GLY A 118 3.60 8.61 15.22
N ASP A 119 3.32 8.39 16.51
CA ASP A 119 3.37 7.05 17.14
C ASP A 119 2.41 6.05 16.50
N VAL A 120 1.29 6.51 15.96
CA VAL A 120 0.36 5.65 15.22
C VAL A 120 1.05 5.05 13.99
N VAL A 121 1.71 5.88 13.19
CA VAL A 121 2.45 5.46 11.99
C VAL A 121 3.67 4.62 12.38
N ALA A 122 4.45 5.06 13.37
CA ALA A 122 5.60 4.30 13.87
C ALA A 122 5.19 2.90 14.35
N SER A 123 4.06 2.78 15.08
CA SER A 123 3.57 1.48 15.54
C SER A 123 3.22 0.52 14.40
N LEU A 124 2.67 1.03 13.29
CA LEU A 124 2.35 0.23 12.11
C LEU A 124 3.63 -0.20 11.40
N LEU A 125 4.58 0.72 11.21
CA LEU A 125 5.87 0.45 10.58
C LEU A 125 6.69 -0.58 11.36
N ILE A 126 6.78 -0.45 12.67
CA ILE A 126 7.50 -1.40 13.53
C ILE A 126 6.89 -2.80 13.43
N GLY A 127 5.56 -2.91 13.59
CA GLY A 127 4.87 -4.19 13.52
C GLY A 127 4.96 -4.83 12.12
N ASP A 128 4.72 -4.05 11.06
CA ASP A 128 4.79 -4.55 9.70
C ASP A 128 6.22 -5.00 9.39
N ARG A 129 7.23 -4.19 9.72
CA ARG A 129 8.63 -4.54 9.52
C ARG A 129 9.09 -5.73 10.36
N TRP A 130 8.50 -5.98 11.53
CA TRP A 130 8.73 -7.21 12.29
C TRP A 130 8.26 -8.46 11.53
N SER A 131 7.16 -8.33 10.79
CA SER A 131 6.44 -9.39 10.08
C SER A 131 6.51 -9.27 8.54
N MET A 132 5.42 -8.84 7.90
CA MET A 132 5.20 -8.90 6.45
C MET A 132 5.93 -7.81 5.66
N GLY A 133 6.26 -6.68 6.29
CA GLY A 133 7.00 -5.56 5.74
C GLY A 133 8.45 -5.86 5.35
N ARG A 134 8.90 -7.12 5.51
CA ARG A 134 10.18 -7.65 5.00
C ARG A 134 10.02 -8.50 3.74
N GLN A 135 8.80 -8.91 3.41
CA GLN A 135 8.56 -9.80 2.28
C GLN A 135 8.60 -9.02 0.95
N PRO A 136 9.02 -9.66 -0.15
CA PRO A 136 8.89 -9.08 -1.48
C PRO A 136 7.45 -8.65 -1.74
N GLY A 137 7.25 -7.39 -2.10
CA GLY A 137 5.93 -6.83 -2.41
C GLY A 137 5.28 -5.97 -1.31
N SER A 138 5.92 -5.83 -0.14
CA SER A 138 5.59 -4.78 0.83
C SER A 138 6.71 -3.74 0.94
N GLN A 139 6.36 -2.50 1.22
CA GLN A 139 7.30 -1.44 1.61
C GLN A 139 7.12 -1.05 3.10
N GLY A 140 6.34 -1.81 3.87
CA GLY A 140 6.11 -1.58 5.30
C GLY A 140 4.79 -0.87 5.64
N GLY A 141 3.89 -0.68 4.67
CA GLY A 141 2.53 -0.21 4.93
C GLY A 141 1.43 -1.21 4.53
N LEU A 142 1.76 -2.49 4.35
CA LEU A 142 0.79 -3.53 3.98
C LEU A 142 -0.30 -3.67 5.05
N VAL A 143 0.11 -3.69 6.31
CA VAL A 143 -0.84 -3.79 7.42
C VAL A 143 -1.66 -2.51 7.55
N ALA A 144 -1.06 -1.34 7.34
CA ALA A 144 -1.80 -0.07 7.33
C ALA A 144 -2.90 -0.06 6.25
N LEU A 145 -2.59 -0.61 5.07
CA LEU A 145 -3.57 -0.77 3.99
C LEU A 145 -4.75 -1.65 4.40
N GLY A 146 -4.48 -2.79 5.05
CA GLY A 146 -5.55 -3.63 5.60
C GLY A 146 -6.35 -2.96 6.71
N MET A 147 -5.69 -2.26 7.63
CA MET A 147 -6.33 -1.55 8.74
C MET A 147 -7.28 -0.45 8.26
N ARG A 148 -6.96 0.24 7.15
CA ARG A 148 -7.86 1.22 6.53
C ARG A 148 -9.21 0.62 6.17
N HIS A 149 -9.25 -0.64 5.72
CA HIS A 149 -10.49 -1.34 5.39
C HIS A 149 -11.26 -1.80 6.64
N ASN A 150 -10.59 -1.91 7.79
CA ASN A 150 -11.17 -2.35 9.06
C ASN A 150 -11.59 -1.18 9.99
N GLY A 151 -11.51 0.07 9.51
CA GLY A 151 -11.90 1.26 10.27
C GLY A 151 -10.91 1.66 11.38
N GLY A 152 -11.39 2.34 12.43
CA GLY A 152 -10.55 2.94 13.48
C GLY A 152 -10.30 2.10 14.74
N ARG A 153 -11.01 0.97 14.91
CA ARG A 153 -11.04 0.17 16.16
C ARG A 153 -9.68 -0.38 16.58
N TRP A 154 -8.81 -0.66 15.62
CA TRP A 154 -7.46 -1.19 15.87
C TRP A 154 -6.54 -0.21 16.64
N LYS A 155 -6.85 1.09 16.63
CA LYS A 155 -6.04 2.11 17.30
C LYS A 155 -6.01 1.89 18.82
N THR A 156 -7.13 1.46 19.40
CA THR A 156 -7.31 1.23 20.84
C THR A 156 -7.29 -0.26 21.23
N ALA A 157 -7.33 -1.18 20.26
CA ALA A 157 -7.34 -2.61 20.53
C ALA A 157 -6.05 -3.09 21.24
N SER A 158 -6.20 -4.09 22.12
CA SER A 158 -5.11 -4.72 22.86
C SER A 158 -5.31 -6.23 23.01
N GLY A 159 -4.26 -6.93 23.43
CA GLY A 159 -4.31 -8.39 23.63
C GLY A 159 -4.74 -9.16 22.39
N GLU A 160 -5.59 -10.18 22.61
CA GLU A 160 -6.11 -11.07 21.56
C GLU A 160 -6.90 -10.31 20.48
N GLU A 161 -7.62 -9.24 20.82
CA GLU A 161 -8.35 -8.43 19.85
C GLU A 161 -7.39 -7.75 18.86
N ALA A 162 -6.29 -7.17 19.37
CA ALA A 162 -5.28 -6.56 18.53
C ALA A 162 -4.62 -7.58 17.59
N GLU A 163 -4.39 -8.80 18.07
CA GLU A 163 -3.86 -9.91 17.29
C GLU A 163 -4.80 -10.31 16.15
N HIS A 164 -6.09 -10.47 16.43
CA HIS A 164 -7.10 -10.79 15.42
C HIS A 164 -7.22 -9.71 14.35
N LEU A 165 -7.31 -8.44 14.76
CA LEU A 165 -7.36 -7.32 13.83
C LEU A 165 -6.10 -7.22 12.98
N TRP A 166 -4.93 -7.53 13.55
CA TRP A 166 -3.65 -7.53 12.84
C TRP A 166 -3.59 -8.61 11.76
N LEU A 167 -3.99 -9.84 12.08
CA LEU A 167 -4.06 -10.94 11.08
C LEU A 167 -5.07 -10.63 9.97
N GLY A 168 -6.24 -10.09 10.35
CA GLY A 168 -7.25 -9.63 9.39
C GLY A 168 -6.70 -8.54 8.46
N ALA A 169 -5.93 -7.60 9.00
CA ALA A 169 -5.29 -6.54 8.22
C ALA A 169 -4.20 -7.07 7.28
N ILE A 170 -3.36 -8.04 7.71
CA ILE A 170 -2.40 -8.69 6.81
C ILE A 170 -3.13 -9.31 5.61
N ARG A 171 -4.20 -10.06 5.86
CA ARG A 171 -5.01 -10.68 4.81
C ARG A 171 -5.60 -9.62 3.88
N ALA A 172 -6.24 -8.59 4.42
CA ALA A 172 -6.88 -7.54 3.64
C ALA A 172 -5.86 -6.74 2.80
N GLY A 173 -4.72 -6.38 3.37
CA GLY A 173 -3.64 -5.70 2.66
C GLY A 173 -3.05 -6.55 1.53
N ALA A 174 -2.80 -7.85 1.79
CA ALA A 174 -2.32 -8.77 0.77
C ALA A 174 -3.32 -8.94 -0.38
N MET A 175 -4.62 -9.08 -0.06
CA MET A 175 -5.66 -9.14 -1.09
C MET A 175 -5.72 -7.86 -1.93
N ALA A 176 -5.60 -6.68 -1.32
CA ALA A 176 -5.57 -5.41 -2.03
C ALA A 176 -4.35 -5.30 -2.97
N HIS A 177 -3.19 -5.82 -2.56
CA HIS A 177 -2.00 -5.89 -3.42
C HIS A 177 -2.17 -6.83 -4.61
N LEU A 178 -2.74 -8.03 -4.40
CA LEU A 178 -3.03 -8.98 -5.48
C LEU A 178 -4.03 -8.39 -6.48
N GLU A 179 -5.05 -7.70 -5.99
CA GLU A 179 -6.04 -7.05 -6.84
C GLU A 179 -5.41 -5.94 -7.69
N LEU A 180 -4.53 -5.11 -7.09
CA LEU A 180 -3.78 -4.10 -7.85
C LEU A 180 -2.88 -4.74 -8.92
N GLU A 181 -2.21 -5.84 -8.60
CA GLU A 181 -1.38 -6.59 -9.55
C GLU A 181 -2.21 -7.12 -10.74
N ASN A 182 -3.36 -7.73 -10.46
CA ASN A 182 -4.27 -8.23 -11.49
C ASN A 182 -4.72 -7.10 -12.43
N ARG A 183 -5.06 -5.93 -11.89
CA ARG A 183 -5.43 -4.75 -12.69
C ARG A 183 -4.29 -4.22 -13.52
N LEU A 184 -3.07 -4.16 -12.98
CA LEU A 184 -1.88 -3.75 -13.72
C LEU A 184 -1.58 -4.73 -14.87
N ARG A 185 -1.74 -6.04 -14.64
CA ARG A 185 -1.58 -7.08 -15.67
C ARG A 185 -2.64 -6.96 -16.77
N ALA A 186 -3.90 -6.76 -16.40
CA ALA A 186 -4.98 -6.51 -17.36
C ALA A 186 -4.71 -5.23 -18.18
N PHE A 187 -4.26 -4.16 -17.53
CA PHE A 187 -3.88 -2.92 -18.20
C PHE A 187 -2.72 -3.13 -19.18
N ALA A 188 -1.67 -3.86 -18.79
CA ALA A 188 -0.55 -4.20 -19.67
C ALA A 188 -1.00 -4.95 -20.92
N MET A 189 -1.98 -5.85 -20.79
CA MET A 189 -2.58 -6.55 -21.94
C MET A 189 -3.33 -5.59 -22.87
N ARG A 190 -4.08 -4.62 -22.34
CA ARG A 190 -4.72 -3.56 -23.15
C ARG A 190 -3.68 -2.72 -23.91
N VAL A 191 -2.61 -2.31 -23.22
CA VAL A 191 -1.49 -1.58 -23.84
C VAL A 191 -0.89 -2.38 -25.00
N ARG A 192 -0.60 -3.66 -24.80
CA ARG A 192 -0.06 -4.54 -25.86
C ARG A 192 -0.97 -4.59 -27.09
N HIS A 193 -2.28 -4.71 -26.89
CA HIS A 193 -3.24 -4.73 -28.00
C HIS A 193 -3.20 -3.44 -28.82
N VAL A 194 -3.16 -2.27 -28.15
CA VAL A 194 -3.03 -0.98 -28.84
C VAL A 194 -1.71 -0.87 -29.59
N LEU A 195 -0.60 -1.27 -28.97
CA LEU A 195 0.73 -1.22 -29.60
C LEU A 195 0.82 -2.08 -30.87
N VAL A 196 0.23 -3.28 -30.86
CA VAL A 196 0.20 -4.18 -32.04
C VAL A 196 -0.63 -3.60 -33.18
N ARG A 197 -1.73 -2.92 -32.87
CA ARG A 197 -2.60 -2.30 -33.90
C ARG A 197 -1.97 -1.08 -34.57
N ARG A 198 -0.97 -0.45 -33.94
CA ARG A 198 -0.33 0.74 -34.50
C ARG A 198 0.80 0.37 -35.46
N ARG A 199 0.77 0.99 -36.65
CA ARG A 199 1.86 0.89 -37.64
C ARG A 199 3.18 1.51 -37.15
N ARG A 200 3.11 2.54 -36.29
CA ARG A 200 4.26 3.18 -35.64
C ARG A 200 3.91 3.48 -34.18
N SER A 201 4.41 2.67 -33.26
CA SER A 201 4.19 2.81 -31.82
C SER A 201 5.19 3.77 -31.15
N GLY A 202 6.35 4.04 -31.77
CA GLY A 202 7.36 4.95 -31.23
C GLY A 202 7.72 4.63 -29.78
N GLN A 203 7.81 5.65 -28.92
CA GLN A 203 8.05 5.50 -27.48
C GLN A 203 6.78 5.29 -26.65
N LEU A 204 5.63 4.98 -27.27
CA LEU A 204 4.37 4.77 -26.52
C LEU A 204 4.48 3.60 -25.53
N GLY A 205 5.17 2.52 -25.91
CA GLY A 205 5.40 1.40 -24.99
C GLY A 205 6.25 1.78 -23.78
N GLU A 206 7.28 2.60 -23.99
CA GLU A 206 8.13 3.12 -22.91
C GLU A 206 7.36 4.07 -22.00
N LEU A 207 6.53 4.96 -22.56
CA LEU A 207 5.63 5.82 -21.81
C LEU A 207 4.67 5.00 -20.94
N MET A 208 4.08 3.92 -21.48
CA MET A 208 3.15 3.08 -20.71
C MET A 208 3.84 2.31 -19.59
N ALA A 209 5.05 1.77 -19.84
CA ALA A 209 5.84 1.16 -18.77
C ALA A 209 6.13 2.18 -17.66
N PHE A 210 6.54 3.40 -18.02
CA PHE A 210 6.78 4.48 -17.07
C PHE A 210 5.50 4.90 -16.31
N ALA A 211 4.36 4.97 -16.99
CA ALA A 211 3.07 5.29 -16.40
C ALA A 211 2.57 4.18 -15.44
N MET A 212 2.97 2.93 -15.64
CA MET A 212 2.67 1.83 -14.72
C MET A 212 3.54 1.85 -13.45
N GLU A 213 4.73 2.45 -13.53
CA GLU A 213 5.65 2.61 -12.39
C GLU A 213 5.20 3.73 -11.44
N ARG A 214 4.38 4.69 -11.92
CA ARG A 214 4.05 5.92 -11.20
C ARG A 214 2.54 6.16 -11.15
N PRO A 215 1.98 6.63 -10.02
CA PRO A 215 0.55 6.92 -9.94
C PRO A 215 0.13 8.09 -10.84
N LEU A 216 1.03 9.07 -11.04
CA LEU A 216 0.82 10.25 -11.87
C LEU A 216 2.10 10.60 -12.63
N ILE A 217 1.93 11.08 -13.86
CA ILE A 217 3.01 11.59 -14.72
C ILE A 217 2.61 12.91 -15.38
N ASN A 218 3.58 13.77 -15.68
CA ASN A 218 3.39 14.98 -16.48
C ASN A 218 4.39 15.04 -17.65
N SER A 219 4.28 16.08 -18.50
CA SER A 219 5.16 16.27 -19.67
C SER A 219 6.64 16.42 -19.31
N SER A 220 6.98 17.05 -18.19
CA SER A 220 8.36 17.19 -17.73
C SER A 220 8.95 15.84 -17.30
N ASP A 221 8.18 15.03 -16.57
CA ASP A 221 8.59 13.67 -16.19
C ASP A 221 8.88 12.81 -17.42
N VAL A 222 7.98 12.88 -18.41
CA VAL A 222 8.08 12.10 -19.65
C VAL A 222 9.27 12.58 -20.49
N ALA A 223 9.45 13.89 -20.66
CA ALA A 223 10.58 14.45 -21.39
C ALA A 223 11.91 14.02 -20.76
N GLN A 224 12.01 14.10 -19.43
CA GLN A 224 13.20 13.67 -18.70
C GLN A 224 13.47 12.17 -18.86
N ARG A 225 12.43 11.32 -18.81
CA ARG A 225 12.58 9.87 -18.91
C ARG A 225 12.95 9.41 -20.32
N THR A 226 12.30 9.97 -21.33
CA THR A 226 12.39 9.52 -22.72
C THR A 226 13.45 10.25 -23.55
N GLY A 227 14.00 11.36 -23.03
CA GLY A 227 14.91 12.25 -23.76
C GLY A 227 14.22 13.12 -24.82
N LEU A 228 12.89 13.13 -24.88
CA LEU A 228 12.13 13.95 -25.81
C LEU A 228 12.16 15.44 -25.40
N THR A 229 11.91 16.31 -26.39
CA THR A 229 11.55 17.71 -26.09
C THR A 229 10.23 17.76 -25.34
N HIS A 230 10.00 18.83 -24.57
CA HIS A 230 8.74 19.02 -23.84
C HIS A 230 7.51 18.95 -24.78
N ALA A 231 7.60 19.51 -25.99
CA ALA A 231 6.54 19.41 -26.99
C ALA A 231 6.32 17.98 -27.51
N GLY A 232 7.41 17.20 -27.69
CA GLY A 232 7.34 15.78 -28.04
C GLY A 232 6.68 14.95 -26.95
N ALA A 233 6.99 15.22 -25.69
CA ALA A 233 6.38 14.58 -24.54
C ALA A 233 4.87 14.89 -24.42
N ILE A 234 4.47 16.15 -24.62
CA ILE A 234 3.04 16.54 -24.68
C ILE A 234 2.34 15.76 -25.79
N LYS A 235 2.91 15.72 -27.00
CA LYS A 235 2.32 14.99 -28.13
C LYS A 235 2.16 13.49 -27.81
N LEU A 236 3.15 12.89 -27.16
CA LEU A 236 3.09 11.48 -26.78
C LEU A 236 2.02 11.20 -25.71
N LEU A 237 1.89 12.09 -24.73
CA LEU A 237 0.83 12.03 -23.72
C LEU A 237 -0.57 12.19 -24.33
N SER A 238 -0.76 13.14 -25.26
CA SER A 238 -2.02 13.31 -25.99
C SER A 238 -2.38 12.04 -26.78
N ILE A 239 -1.42 11.44 -27.48
CA ILE A 239 -1.67 10.16 -28.19
C ILE A 239 -2.13 9.08 -27.21
N ALA A 240 -1.48 8.94 -26.06
CA ALA A 240 -1.87 7.94 -25.06
C ALA A 240 -3.26 8.23 -24.45
N HIS A 241 -3.60 9.50 -24.27
CA HIS A 241 -4.91 9.92 -23.81
C HIS A 241 -6.01 9.61 -24.83
N ASP A 242 -5.80 9.94 -26.10
CA ASP A 242 -6.75 9.70 -27.18
C ASP A 242 -7.02 8.20 -27.40
N GLU A 243 -6.03 7.35 -27.15
CA GLU A 243 -6.17 5.88 -27.17
C GLU A 243 -6.82 5.30 -25.91
N GLY A 244 -7.22 6.14 -24.95
CA GLY A 244 -7.80 5.71 -23.67
C GLY A 244 -6.81 4.98 -22.75
N LEU A 245 -5.51 5.10 -23.00
CA LEU A 245 -4.48 4.49 -22.15
C LEU A 245 -4.10 5.37 -20.96
N LEU A 246 -4.38 6.68 -21.04
CA LEU A 246 -4.21 7.64 -19.94
C LEU A 246 -5.45 8.50 -19.76
N ILE A 247 -5.72 8.87 -18.51
CA ILE A 247 -6.74 9.86 -18.14
C ILE A 247 -6.06 11.13 -17.63
N GLU A 248 -6.48 12.28 -18.15
CA GLU A 248 -6.04 13.58 -17.62
C GLU A 248 -6.74 13.83 -16.28
N THR A 249 -5.97 14.03 -15.21
CA THR A 249 -6.49 14.19 -13.85
C THR A 249 -6.65 15.65 -13.42
N THR A 250 -6.12 16.58 -14.21
CA THR A 250 -6.08 18.02 -13.91
C THR A 250 -6.68 18.79 -15.07
N GLY A 251 -7.71 19.61 -14.86
CA GLY A 251 -8.36 20.37 -15.93
C GLY A 251 -7.66 21.68 -16.36
N GLN A 252 -6.39 21.89 -16.02
CA GLN A 252 -5.68 23.16 -16.30
C GLN A 252 -4.61 22.98 -17.39
N ALA A 253 -4.68 23.82 -18.42
CA ALA A 253 -3.92 23.67 -19.66
C ALA A 253 -2.38 23.68 -19.47
N SER A 254 -1.87 24.39 -18.47
CA SER A 254 -0.42 24.57 -18.22
C SER A 254 0.21 23.49 -17.34
N TYR A 255 -0.57 22.73 -16.58
CA TYR A 255 -0.07 21.71 -15.64
C TYR A 255 -0.89 20.43 -15.73
N ARG A 256 -0.88 19.79 -16.91
CA ARG A 256 -1.59 18.53 -17.14
C ARG A 256 -0.86 17.36 -16.49
N ARG A 257 -1.56 16.63 -15.63
CA ARG A 257 -1.14 15.33 -15.08
C ARG A 257 -2.03 14.24 -15.63
N TYR A 258 -1.42 13.07 -15.80
CA TYR A 258 -2.06 11.90 -16.36
C TYR A 258 -1.88 10.70 -15.43
N ALA A 259 -2.92 9.88 -15.31
CA ALA A 259 -2.89 8.60 -14.62
C ALA A 259 -3.26 7.47 -15.58
N ILE A 260 -2.83 6.25 -15.27
CA ILE A 260 -3.38 5.06 -15.91
C ILE A 260 -4.81 4.81 -15.40
N PRO A 261 -5.77 4.46 -16.28
CA PRO A 261 -7.14 4.16 -15.89
C PRO A 261 -7.21 2.75 -15.30
N LEU A 262 -6.74 2.62 -14.05
CA LEU A 262 -7.08 1.47 -13.22
C LEU A 262 -8.50 1.71 -12.73
N SER A 263 -9.47 0.95 -13.24
CA SER A 263 -10.83 0.96 -12.70
C SER A 263 -10.76 0.76 -11.18
N GLU A 264 -11.49 1.58 -10.42
CA GLU A 264 -11.76 1.28 -9.01
C GLU A 264 -12.38 -0.11 -8.90
N PRO A 265 -12.28 -0.78 -7.72
CA PRO A 265 -12.98 -2.04 -7.53
C PRO A 265 -14.43 -1.82 -7.93
N GLN A 266 -14.97 -2.70 -8.78
CA GLN A 266 -16.41 -2.94 -8.71
C GLN A 266 -16.65 -3.26 -7.24
N SER A 267 -17.36 -2.35 -6.57
CA SER A 267 -17.63 -2.40 -5.15
C SER A 267 -17.98 -3.82 -4.72
N ALA A 268 -17.56 -4.18 -3.51
CA ALA A 268 -17.65 -5.50 -2.88
C ALA A 268 -19.04 -6.19 -2.91
N THR A 269 -20.08 -5.54 -3.44
CA THR A 269 -21.42 -6.07 -3.66
C THR A 269 -21.49 -7.28 -4.57
N LEU A 270 -20.59 -7.45 -5.56
CA LEU A 270 -20.60 -8.67 -6.40
C LEU A 270 -19.89 -9.87 -5.76
N VAL A 271 -18.90 -9.63 -4.90
CA VAL A 271 -18.15 -10.70 -4.21
C VAL A 271 -18.92 -11.24 -3.00
N GLU A 272 -19.73 -10.40 -2.33
CA GLU A 272 -20.65 -10.87 -1.29
C GLU A 272 -21.79 -11.73 -1.87
N GLN A 273 -22.28 -11.42 -3.06
CA GLN A 273 -23.27 -12.25 -3.76
C GLN A 273 -22.69 -13.62 -4.17
N GLN A 274 -21.40 -13.69 -4.52
CA GLN A 274 -20.72 -14.96 -4.82
C GLN A 274 -20.32 -15.75 -3.56
N ARG A 275 -20.02 -15.09 -2.43
CA ARG A 275 -19.73 -15.75 -1.15
C ARG A 275 -20.97 -16.28 -0.42
N SER A 276 -22.16 -15.84 -0.82
CA SER A 276 -23.44 -16.31 -0.27
C SER A 276 -23.87 -17.66 -0.84
N GLN A 277 -23.13 -18.24 -1.80
CA GLN A 277 -23.26 -19.65 -2.11
C GLN A 277 -22.46 -20.47 -1.09
N PRO A 278 -23.09 -21.36 -0.31
CA PRO A 278 -22.35 -22.20 0.61
C PRO A 278 -21.35 -23.04 -0.19
N MET A 279 -20.07 -22.93 0.18
CA MET A 279 -18.91 -23.63 -0.41
C MET A 279 -18.98 -25.16 -0.24
N PHE A 280 -20.04 -25.67 0.40
CA PHE A 280 -20.32 -27.07 0.61
C PHE A 280 -21.79 -27.35 0.32
N ALA A 281 -22.18 -27.31 -0.96
CA ALA A 281 -23.39 -28.00 -1.42
C ALA A 281 -23.00 -29.45 -1.75
N GLU A 282 -23.56 -30.36 -0.95
CA GLU A 282 -23.63 -31.83 -0.94
C GLU A 282 -22.69 -32.69 -1.84
N PRO A 283 -22.19 -33.82 -1.29
CA PRO A 283 -21.35 -34.77 -2.02
C PRO A 283 -22.11 -35.44 -3.18
N LEU A 284 -21.42 -35.61 -4.30
CA LEU A 284 -21.83 -36.44 -5.42
C LEU A 284 -21.98 -37.90 -4.97
N GLY A 285 -23.21 -38.32 -4.66
CA GLY A 285 -23.52 -39.70 -4.31
C GLY A 285 -24.98 -39.88 -3.93
N GLU A 286 -25.86 -40.00 -4.93
CA GLU A 286 -27.09 -40.81 -4.96
C GLU A 286 -27.91 -40.40 -6.20
N VAL A 287 -27.45 -40.84 -7.37
CA VAL A 287 -28.34 -40.95 -8.54
C VAL A 287 -29.04 -42.31 -8.42
N GLU A 288 -30.00 -42.41 -7.50
CA GLU A 288 -30.94 -43.53 -7.45
C GLU A 288 -32.37 -43.04 -7.59
N ALA A 289 -32.92 -43.40 -8.76
CA ALA A 289 -34.31 -43.77 -9.01
C ALA A 289 -35.43 -42.84 -8.47
N LYS A 290 -35.82 -41.88 -9.30
CA LYS A 290 -37.25 -41.61 -9.52
C LYS A 290 -37.60 -41.85 -10.98
N ASN A 291 -37.85 -43.11 -11.31
CA ASN A 291 -38.67 -43.49 -12.44
C ASN A 291 -40.04 -42.82 -12.29
N HIS A 292 -40.30 -41.76 -13.04
CA HIS A 292 -41.67 -41.43 -13.41
C HIS A 292 -42.04 -42.32 -14.61
N PRO A 293 -43.13 -43.09 -14.53
CA PRO A 293 -43.51 -44.00 -15.60
C PRO A 293 -43.91 -43.19 -16.84
N PHE A 294 -43.26 -43.55 -17.94
CA PHE A 294 -43.65 -43.21 -19.29
C PHE A 294 -45.07 -43.75 -19.52
N GLN A 295 -46.06 -42.86 -19.64
CA GLN A 295 -47.38 -43.21 -20.16
C GLN A 295 -47.38 -42.89 -21.65
N GLU A 296 -47.51 -43.93 -22.46
CA GLU A 296 -47.91 -43.82 -23.87
C GLU A 296 -49.29 -44.46 -24.06
N PRO A 297 -50.03 -44.04 -25.10
CA PRO A 297 -51.48 -44.17 -25.16
C PRO A 297 -51.91 -45.60 -25.50
N PHE A 298 -52.87 -46.13 -24.75
CA PHE A 298 -54.12 -46.81 -25.16
C PHE A 298 -54.82 -47.36 -23.91
#